data_AF-A0A966QZ81-F1
#
_entry.id   AF-A0A966QZ81-F1
#
_cell.length_a   1.000
_cell.length_b   1.000
_cell.length_c   1.000
_cell.angle_alpha   90.00
_cell.angle_beta   90.00
_cell.angle_gamma   90.00
#
_symmetry.space_group_name_H-M   'P 1'
#
loop_
_entity.id
_entity.type
_entity.pdbx_description
1 polymer ?
#
loop_
_entity_poly.entity_id
_entity_poly.type
_entity_poly.pdbx_seq_one_letter_code
_entity_poly.pdbx_strand_id
1 'polypeptide(L)'
;MGNQQPSFFNLKVTKNTRYVTMDICEKCKMYKPVCKRAYKVCICNECFGQRKRSVNYILKKSIARVLRQHGAQMSDIGCNVQYLREWLEYNFTCNMNWDNYNKSWNICHVTANSDPKKYWNWSNLYPKEQKCAHIDIDHVKMKLLKFKEEGSTTKWFSGEFVMGSS
;
A
#
# COMPACT_ATOMS: atom_id res chain seq x y z
N MET A 1 27.26 37.89 -22.38
CA MET A 1 25.83 37.80 -22.73
C MET A 1 25.34 36.47 -22.18
N GLY A 2 24.79 36.32 -20.98
CA GLY A 2 23.74 37.09 -20.32
C GLY A 2 22.70 36.06 -19.86
N ASN A 3 23.06 35.18 -18.91
CA ASN A 3 22.15 34.18 -18.34
C ASN A 3 21.01 34.91 -17.63
N GLN A 4 19.85 35.01 -18.27
CA GLN A 4 18.65 35.51 -17.62
C GLN A 4 18.21 34.49 -16.58
N GLN A 5 18.50 34.78 -15.31
CA GLN A 5 17.78 34.19 -14.19
C GLN A 5 16.29 34.50 -14.39
N PRO A 6 15.38 33.51 -14.32
CA PRO A 6 13.97 33.80 -14.40
C PRO A 6 13.60 34.71 -13.22
N SER A 7 13.06 35.87 -13.57
CA SER A 7 12.61 36.89 -12.64
C SER A 7 11.72 36.27 -11.58
N PHE A 8 12.01 36.59 -10.31
CA PHE A 8 11.19 36.25 -9.16
C PHE A 8 9.80 36.86 -9.37
N PHE A 9 8.87 36.06 -9.92
CA PHE A 9 7.46 36.41 -9.90
C PHE A 9 7.04 36.49 -8.43
N ASN A 10 6.85 37.72 -7.97
CA ASN A 10 6.22 38.06 -6.71
C ASN A 10 4.78 37.55 -6.73
N LEU A 11 4.59 36.26 -6.42
CA LEU A 11 3.30 35.73 -6.02
C LEU A 11 2.94 36.44 -4.71
N LYS A 12 1.98 37.38 -4.78
CA LYS A 12 1.34 37.95 -3.59
C LYS A 12 0.61 36.83 -2.85
N VAL A 13 1.27 36.27 -1.86
CA VAL A 13 0.70 35.27 -0.95
C VAL A 13 -0.08 36.00 0.13
N THR A 14 -1.39 35.79 0.17
CA THR A 14 -2.27 36.37 1.18
C THR A 14 -2.01 35.76 2.57
N LYS A 15 -1.74 36.66 3.53
CA LYS A 15 -1.86 36.57 5.00
C LYS A 15 -1.77 35.17 5.67
N ASN A 16 -0.70 34.43 5.43
CA ASN A 16 -0.15 33.43 6.37
C ASN A 16 1.25 33.01 5.90
N THR A 17 2.22 33.92 6.07
CA THR A 17 3.62 33.78 5.65
C THR A 17 4.32 32.64 6.39
N ARG A 18 4.19 31.43 5.88
CA ARG A 18 5.16 30.34 6.11
C ARG A 18 6.28 30.53 5.10
N TYR A 19 7.52 30.67 5.54
CA TYR A 19 8.68 30.83 4.67
C TYR A 19 8.78 29.66 3.70
N VAL A 20 8.48 29.94 2.44
CA VAL A 20 8.50 28.99 1.35
C VAL A 20 9.73 29.28 0.49
N THR A 21 10.69 28.35 0.42
CA THR A 21 11.78 28.41 -0.57
C THR A 21 11.42 27.56 -1.77
N MET A 22 11.84 27.92 -2.98
CA MET A 22 11.67 27.05 -4.15
C MET A 22 12.82 26.03 -4.18
N ASP A 23 12.51 24.74 -4.30
CA ASP A 23 13.48 23.66 -4.45
C ASP A 23 13.06 22.69 -5.56
N ILE A 24 14.00 21.89 -6.07
CA ILE A 24 13.76 20.93 -7.15
C ILE A 24 13.31 19.61 -6.54
N CYS A 25 12.16 19.09 -6.97
CA CYS A 25 11.75 17.74 -6.59
C CYS A 25 12.71 16.70 -7.18
N GLU A 26 13.39 15.92 -6.34
CA GLU A 26 14.35 14.91 -6.80
C GLU A 26 13.73 13.86 -7.73
N LYS A 27 12.43 13.58 -7.60
CA LYS A 27 11.70 12.57 -8.38
C LYS A 27 11.25 13.05 -9.76
N CYS A 28 10.67 14.25 -9.86
CA CYS A 28 10.10 14.76 -11.11
C CYS A 28 10.85 15.95 -11.70
N LYS A 29 11.94 16.40 -11.05
CA LYS A 29 12.82 17.49 -11.47
C LYS A 29 12.14 18.85 -11.68
N MET A 30 10.95 19.07 -11.12
CA MET A 30 10.24 20.36 -11.17
C MET A 30 10.51 21.23 -9.94
N TYR A 31 10.62 22.55 -10.15
CA TYR A 31 10.70 23.58 -9.10
C TYR A 31 9.41 23.69 -8.29
N LYS A 32 9.49 23.61 -6.95
CA LYS A 32 8.32 23.70 -6.06
C LYS A 32 8.59 24.39 -4.72
N PRO A 33 7.55 24.98 -4.11
CA PRO A 33 7.61 25.56 -2.78
C PRO A 33 7.87 24.52 -1.66
N VAL A 34 8.89 24.74 -0.84
CA VAL A 34 9.35 23.94 0.31
C VAL A 34 9.15 24.71 1.61
N CYS A 35 8.53 24.06 2.60
CA CYS A 35 8.33 24.62 3.94
C CYS A 35 9.54 24.31 4.84
N LYS A 36 10.33 25.32 5.22
CA LYS A 36 11.55 25.16 6.05
C LYS A 36 11.35 24.47 7.41
N ARG A 37 10.12 24.42 7.95
CA ARG A 37 9.82 23.81 9.27
C ARG A 37 9.71 22.29 9.22
N ALA A 38 9.49 21.73 8.04
CA ALA A 38 9.41 20.29 7.83
C ALA A 38 10.62 19.86 6.99
N TYR A 39 11.74 19.56 7.65
CA TYR A 39 12.89 18.84 7.07
C TYR A 39 12.54 17.40 6.63
N LYS A 40 11.29 17.13 6.26
CA LYS A 40 10.81 15.87 5.68
C LYS A 40 10.62 16.09 4.19
N VAL A 41 11.61 15.62 3.41
CA VAL A 41 11.58 15.31 1.97
C VAL A 41 10.26 15.71 1.31
N CYS A 42 10.23 16.92 0.73
CA CYS A 42 9.02 17.50 0.17
C CYS A 42 8.66 16.79 -1.15
N ILE A 43 7.75 15.82 -1.07
CA ILE A 43 7.14 15.24 -2.26
C ILE A 43 6.21 16.29 -2.88
N CYS A 44 6.52 16.66 -4.10
CA CYS A 44 5.75 17.49 -5.03
C CYS A 44 4.22 17.16 -5.00
N ASN A 45 3.31 18.15 -5.02
CA ASN A 45 1.84 17.91 -4.94
C ASN A 45 1.33 16.87 -5.94
N GLU A 46 1.86 16.90 -7.16
CA GLU A 46 1.55 15.94 -8.22
C GLU A 46 2.09 14.54 -7.91
N CYS A 47 3.32 14.43 -7.42
CA CYS A 47 3.98 13.21 -6.98
C CYS A 47 3.29 12.63 -5.73
N PHE A 48 2.75 13.50 -4.88
CA PHE A 48 1.96 13.16 -3.71
C PHE A 48 0.56 12.68 -4.14
N GLY A 49 -0.03 13.33 -5.14
CA GLY A 49 -1.26 12.89 -5.81
C GLY A 49 -1.09 11.51 -6.44
N GLN A 50 -0.01 11.29 -7.20
CA GLN A 50 0.37 9.99 -7.75
C GLN A 50 0.57 8.95 -6.64
N ARG A 51 1.27 9.31 -5.54
CA ARG A 51 1.43 8.42 -4.38
C ARG A 51 0.09 8.04 -3.78
N LYS A 52 -0.85 8.99 -3.66
CA LYS A 52 -2.21 8.75 -3.15
C LYS A 52 -3.06 7.88 -4.07
N ARG A 53 -2.77 7.87 -5.37
CA ARG A 53 -3.40 7.00 -6.38
C ARG A 53 -2.72 5.63 -6.50
N SER A 54 -1.56 5.44 -5.87
CA SER A 54 -0.86 4.15 -5.93
C SER A 54 -1.68 3.07 -5.21
N VAL A 55 -1.75 1.89 -5.81
CA VAL A 55 -2.41 0.71 -5.24
C VAL A 55 -1.95 0.46 -3.81
N ASN A 56 -0.64 0.53 -3.56
CA ASN A 56 -0.06 0.32 -2.24
C ASN A 56 -0.59 1.32 -1.19
N TYR A 57 -0.78 2.58 -1.57
CA TYR A 57 -1.35 3.58 -0.67
C TYR A 57 -2.82 3.30 -0.38
N ILE A 58 -3.60 2.97 -1.42
CA ILE A 58 -5.03 2.65 -1.31
C ILE A 58 -5.22 1.42 -0.42
N LEU A 59 -4.48 0.34 -0.71
CA LEU A 59 -4.50 -0.91 0.04
C LEU A 59 -4.10 -0.69 1.50
N LYS A 60 -2.97 0.00 1.76
CA LYS A 60 -2.53 0.34 3.12
C LYS A 60 -3.60 1.11 3.89
N LYS A 61 -4.24 2.10 3.25
CA LYS A 61 -5.26 2.93 3.89
C LYS A 61 -6.54 2.13 4.18
N SER A 62 -6.95 1.26 3.24
CA SER A 62 -8.12 0.38 3.39
C SER A 62 -7.94 -0.57 4.56
N ILE A 63 -6.83 -1.32 4.57
CA ILE A 63 -6.50 -2.28 5.62
C ILE A 63 -6.35 -1.58 6.98
N ALA A 64 -5.59 -0.49 7.05
CA ALA A 64 -5.40 0.22 8.31
C ALA A 64 -6.72 0.75 8.90
N ARG A 65 -7.71 1.08 8.07
CA ARG A 65 -9.05 1.45 8.55
C ARG A 65 -9.75 0.27 9.21
N VAL A 66 -9.77 -0.88 8.54
CA VAL A 66 -10.42 -2.11 9.05
C VAL A 66 -9.73 -2.57 10.33
N LEU A 67 -8.40 -2.67 10.35
CA LEU A 67 -7.65 -3.10 11.53
C LEU A 67 -7.97 -2.25 12.77
N ARG A 68 -8.01 -0.91 12.62
CA ARG A 68 -8.36 -0.01 13.74
C ARG A 68 -9.78 -0.23 14.28
N GLN A 69 -10.73 -0.57 13.42
CA GLN A 69 -12.10 -0.87 13.84
C GLN A 69 -12.18 -2.15 14.68
N HIS A 70 -11.22 -3.05 14.50
CA HIS A 70 -11.12 -4.33 15.20
C HIS A 70 -9.99 -4.40 16.24
N GLY A 71 -9.40 -3.26 16.62
CA GLY A 71 -8.34 -3.21 17.64
C GLY A 71 -7.00 -3.82 17.20
N ALA A 72 -6.78 -4.02 15.91
CA ALA A 72 -5.57 -4.60 15.34
C ALA A 72 -4.63 -3.54 14.74
N GLN A 73 -3.39 -3.94 14.47
CA GLN A 73 -2.31 -3.08 13.98
C GLN A 73 -1.74 -3.59 12.65
N MET A 74 -1.09 -2.70 11.90
CA MET A 74 -0.45 -3.08 10.62
C MET A 74 0.60 -4.19 10.78
N SER A 75 1.20 -4.33 11.96
CA SER A 75 2.13 -5.42 12.29
C SER A 75 1.46 -6.80 12.24
N ASP A 76 0.16 -6.87 12.51
CA ASP A 76 -0.58 -8.14 12.55
C ASP A 76 -0.77 -8.75 11.15
N ILE A 77 -0.58 -7.95 10.09
CA ILE A 77 -0.54 -8.44 8.70
C ILE A 77 0.66 -9.38 8.50
N GLY A 78 1.76 -9.18 9.22
CA GLY A 78 2.94 -10.04 9.12
C GLY A 78 3.74 -9.91 7.82
N CYS A 79 3.49 -8.88 7.00
CA CYS A 79 4.30 -8.56 5.82
C CYS A 79 4.20 -7.07 5.46
N ASN A 80 5.02 -6.61 4.51
CA ASN A 80 4.91 -5.26 3.96
C ASN A 80 3.77 -5.16 2.93
N VAL A 81 3.27 -3.95 2.66
CA VAL A 81 2.08 -3.78 1.79
C VAL A 81 2.32 -4.19 0.34
N GLN A 82 3.58 -4.14 -0.14
CA GLN A 82 3.93 -4.57 -1.49
C GLN A 82 3.84 -6.10 -1.60
N TYR A 83 4.34 -6.82 -0.59
CA TYR A 83 4.22 -8.28 -0.50
C TYR A 83 2.76 -8.71 -0.46
N LEU A 84 1.93 -8.05 0.37
CA LEU A 84 0.49 -8.34 0.40
C LEU A 84 -0.18 -8.08 -0.95
N ARG A 85 0.20 -7.01 -1.65
CA ARG A 85 -0.29 -6.73 -2.98
C ARG A 85 0.07 -7.84 -3.96
N GLU A 86 1.33 -8.28 -3.98
CA GLU A 86 1.81 -9.37 -4.84
C GLU A 86 1.06 -10.67 -4.55
N TRP A 87 0.80 -10.98 -3.27
CA TRP A 87 -0.01 -12.13 -2.88
C TRP A 87 -1.45 -12.03 -3.40
N LEU A 88 -2.09 -10.86 -3.29
CA LEU A 88 -3.44 -10.67 -3.81
C LEU A 88 -3.46 -10.80 -5.35
N GLU A 89 -2.51 -10.17 -6.04
CA GLU A 89 -2.39 -10.23 -7.50
C GLU A 89 -2.13 -11.66 -8.02
N TYR A 90 -1.31 -12.44 -7.31
CA TYR A 90 -1.06 -13.86 -7.61
C TYR A 90 -2.35 -14.71 -7.56
N ASN A 91 -3.34 -14.25 -6.79
CA ASN A 91 -4.61 -14.94 -6.62
C ASN A 91 -5.76 -14.34 -7.44
N PHE A 92 -5.50 -13.32 -8.26
CA PHE A 92 -6.51 -12.74 -9.12
C PHE A 92 -7.04 -13.74 -10.15
N THR A 93 -8.36 -13.73 -10.33
CA THR A 93 -9.00 -14.34 -11.50
C THR A 93 -8.86 -13.38 -12.69
N CYS A 94 -9.21 -13.85 -13.89
CA CYS A 94 -9.22 -13.00 -15.10
C CYS A 94 -10.13 -11.75 -14.96
N ASN A 95 -11.07 -11.77 -14.01
CA ASN A 95 -12.00 -10.67 -13.76
C ASN A 95 -11.57 -9.76 -12.61
N MET A 96 -10.44 -10.00 -11.96
CA MET A 96 -9.97 -9.20 -10.84
C MET A 96 -8.84 -8.26 -11.26
N ASN A 97 -8.98 -6.99 -10.89
CA ASN A 97 -7.92 -6.00 -10.96
C ASN A 97 -8.13 -4.92 -9.90
N TRP A 98 -7.18 -4.00 -9.74
CA TRP A 98 -7.30 -2.96 -8.73
C TRP A 98 -8.38 -1.91 -9.03
N ASP A 99 -8.78 -1.73 -10.29
CA ASP A 99 -9.80 -0.75 -10.70
C ASP A 99 -11.23 -1.20 -10.31
N ASN A 100 -11.41 -2.51 -10.13
CA ASN A 100 -12.66 -3.11 -9.68
C ASN A 100 -12.62 -3.65 -8.23
N TYR A 101 -11.59 -3.30 -7.45
CA TYR A 101 -11.54 -3.51 -6.01
C TYR A 101 -12.71 -2.80 -5.31
N ASN A 102 -13.37 -3.47 -4.36
CA ASN A 102 -14.63 -3.09 -3.71
C ASN A 102 -15.87 -3.02 -4.61
N LYS A 103 -15.74 -3.33 -5.91
CA LYS A 103 -16.88 -3.39 -6.85
C LYS A 103 -17.21 -4.82 -7.24
N SER A 104 -16.20 -5.57 -7.68
CA SER A 104 -16.36 -6.96 -8.15
C SER A 104 -15.77 -7.97 -7.19
N TRP A 105 -14.75 -7.57 -6.41
CA TRP A 105 -14.09 -8.41 -5.43
C TRP A 105 -13.68 -7.63 -4.18
N ASN A 106 -13.49 -8.35 -3.08
CA ASN A 106 -13.04 -7.84 -1.78
C ASN A 106 -11.95 -8.74 -1.20
N ILE A 107 -11.26 -8.26 -0.17
CA ILE A 107 -10.35 -9.09 0.63
C ILE A 107 -11.18 -9.82 1.69
N CYS A 108 -11.06 -11.13 1.76
CA CYS A 108 -11.74 -11.98 2.74
C CYS A 108 -10.72 -12.81 3.54
N HIS A 109 -11.18 -13.35 4.66
CA HIS A 109 -10.42 -14.32 5.42
C HIS A 109 -10.62 -15.73 4.84
N VAL A 110 -9.53 -16.50 4.69
CA VAL A 110 -9.58 -17.90 4.23
C VAL A 110 -10.22 -18.78 5.29
N THR A 111 -9.84 -18.58 6.55
CA THR A 111 -10.32 -19.32 7.71
C THR A 111 -10.86 -18.39 8.79
N ALA A 112 -11.84 -18.86 9.55
CA ALA A 112 -12.25 -18.22 10.79
C ALA A 112 -11.22 -18.57 11.87
N ASN A 113 -10.31 -17.64 12.15
CA ASN A 113 -9.31 -17.77 13.21
C ASN A 113 -9.67 -16.86 14.38
N SER A 114 -9.66 -17.39 15.60
CA SER A 114 -9.95 -16.61 16.81
C SER A 114 -8.75 -15.79 17.30
N ASP A 115 -7.52 -16.16 16.93
CA ASP A 115 -6.31 -15.41 17.25
C ASP A 115 -6.20 -14.20 16.29
N PRO A 116 -6.26 -12.95 16.79
CA PRO A 116 -6.17 -11.77 15.95
C PRO A 116 -4.91 -11.72 15.08
N LYS A 117 -3.77 -12.22 15.58
CA LYS A 117 -2.51 -12.23 14.80
C LYS A 117 -2.59 -13.18 13.61
N LYS A 118 -3.23 -14.33 13.77
CA LYS A 118 -3.46 -15.28 12.68
C LYS A 118 -4.60 -14.85 11.78
N TYR A 119 -5.62 -14.22 12.35
CA TYR A 119 -6.78 -13.73 11.64
C TYR A 119 -6.40 -12.69 10.59
N TRP A 120 -5.60 -11.70 10.99
CA TRP A 120 -5.16 -10.60 10.11
C TRP A 120 -3.91 -10.91 9.28
N ASN A 121 -3.24 -12.04 9.52
CA ASN A 121 -2.03 -12.41 8.79
C ASN A 121 -2.30 -12.46 7.28
N TRP A 122 -1.35 -11.97 6.48
CA TRP A 122 -1.46 -11.93 5.02
C TRP A 122 -1.81 -13.30 4.40
N SER A 123 -1.33 -14.40 4.99
CA SER A 123 -1.61 -15.76 4.51
C SER A 123 -3.05 -16.21 4.75
N ASN A 124 -3.77 -15.54 5.65
CA ASN A 124 -5.20 -15.72 5.86
C ASN A 124 -6.05 -14.70 5.07
N LEU A 125 -5.43 -13.77 4.34
CA LEU A 125 -6.14 -12.81 3.49
C LEU A 125 -6.18 -13.31 2.04
N TYR A 126 -7.33 -13.21 1.37
CA TYR A 126 -7.50 -13.72 0.00
C TYR A 126 -8.46 -12.84 -0.81
N PRO A 127 -8.21 -12.60 -2.11
CA PRO A 127 -9.13 -11.87 -2.95
C PRO A 127 -10.32 -12.75 -3.32
N LYS A 128 -11.54 -12.29 -3.07
CA LYS A 128 -12.77 -13.04 -3.33
C LYS A 128 -13.77 -12.20 -4.10
N GLU A 129 -14.29 -12.75 -5.20
CA GLU A 129 -15.39 -12.13 -5.94
C GLU A 129 -16.65 -12.07 -5.07
N GLN A 130 -17.38 -10.97 -5.13
CA GLN A 130 -18.58 -10.77 -4.29
C GLN A 130 -19.69 -11.78 -4.59
N LYS A 131 -19.71 -12.37 -5.81
CA LYS A 131 -20.77 -13.25 -6.30
C LYS A 131 -20.46 -14.75 -6.19
N CYS A 132 -19.22 -15.14 -5.86
CA CYS A 132 -18.80 -16.54 -5.89
C CYS A 132 -18.78 -17.18 -4.49
N ALA A 133 -19.27 -18.43 -4.40
CA ALA A 133 -19.37 -19.20 -3.18
C ALA A 133 -18.15 -20.11 -2.94
N HIS A 134 -17.82 -20.27 -1.65
CA HIS A 134 -16.75 -21.07 -1.03
C HIS A 134 -15.29 -20.77 -1.45
N ILE A 135 -14.40 -20.66 -0.45
CA ILE A 135 -12.95 -20.61 -0.66
C ILE A 135 -12.46 -22.04 -0.49
N ASP A 136 -11.87 -22.62 -1.53
CA ASP A 136 -11.18 -23.91 -1.43
C ASP A 136 -9.88 -23.73 -0.63
N ILE A 137 -9.91 -24.13 0.64
CA ILE A 137 -8.80 -23.93 1.58
C ILE A 137 -7.55 -24.68 1.12
N ASP A 138 -7.69 -25.89 0.58
CA ASP A 138 -6.54 -26.70 0.19
C ASP A 138 -5.87 -26.16 -1.07
N HIS A 139 -6.67 -25.66 -2.02
CA HIS A 139 -6.13 -24.90 -3.15
C HIS A 139 -5.36 -23.65 -2.71
N VAL A 140 -5.88 -22.91 -1.72
CA VAL A 140 -5.18 -21.74 -1.18
C VAL A 140 -3.88 -22.13 -0.49
N LYS A 141 -3.85 -23.22 0.28
CA LYS A 141 -2.61 -23.73 0.90
C LYS A 141 -1.55 -24.09 -0.13
N MET A 142 -1.94 -24.76 -1.22
CA MET A 142 -1.02 -25.09 -2.32
C MET A 142 -0.44 -23.83 -2.97
N LYS A 143 -1.28 -22.82 -3.22
CA LYS A 143 -0.84 -21.53 -3.74
C LYS A 143 0.08 -20.78 -2.78
N LEU A 144 -0.17 -20.84 -1.47
CA LEU A 144 0.67 -20.21 -0.45
C LEU A 144 2.09 -20.78 -0.46
N LEU A 145 2.23 -22.10 -0.55
CA LEU A 145 3.54 -22.76 -0.64
C LEU A 145 4.29 -22.29 -1.89
N LYS A 146 3.63 -22.38 -3.05
CA LYS A 146 4.22 -21.96 -4.33
C LYS A 146 4.58 -20.47 -4.36
N PHE A 147 3.76 -19.61 -3.77
CA PHE A 147 4.03 -18.17 -3.71
C PHE A 147 5.25 -17.84 -2.84
N LYS A 148 5.45 -18.58 -1.74
CA LYS A 148 6.64 -18.42 -0.88
C LYS A 148 7.94 -18.84 -1.59
N GLU A 149 7.87 -19.84 -2.45
CA GLU A 149 9.02 -20.36 -3.20
C GLU A 149 9.34 -19.51 -4.44
N GLU A 150 8.31 -19.09 -5.19
CA GLU A 150 8.47 -18.58 -6.56
C GLU A 150 7.86 -17.20 -6.80
N GLY A 151 6.92 -16.76 -5.95
CA GLY A 151 5.88 -15.80 -6.36
C GLY A 151 6.10 -14.34 -5.95
N SER A 152 7.07 -14.04 -5.08
CA SER A 152 7.27 -12.69 -4.56
C SER A 152 8.52 -12.04 -5.15
N THR A 153 8.37 -10.83 -5.71
CA THR A 153 9.51 -10.00 -6.13
C THR A 153 10.17 -9.30 -4.94
N THR A 154 9.48 -9.29 -3.79
CA THR A 154 10.01 -8.81 -2.52
C THR A 154 10.45 -9.98 -1.65
N LYS A 155 11.74 -10.02 -1.24
CA LYS A 155 12.23 -11.08 -0.35
C LYS A 155 11.39 -11.15 0.93
N TRP A 156 11.04 -12.36 1.31
CA TRP A 156 10.26 -12.70 2.49
C TRP A 156 10.91 -12.14 3.77
N PHE A 157 10.16 -11.35 4.54
CA PHE A 157 10.57 -10.92 5.88
C PHE A 157 9.92 -11.87 6.91
N SER A 158 10.45 -13.07 7.09
CA SER A 158 10.15 -13.84 8.30
C SER A 158 10.98 -13.30 9.47
N GLY A 159 10.34 -12.58 10.38
CA GLY A 159 10.43 -13.03 11.76
C GLY A 159 9.54 -14.26 11.86
N GLU A 160 10.12 -15.42 12.16
CA GLU A 160 9.49 -16.75 12.12
C GLU A 160 8.06 -16.78 12.69
N PHE A 161 7.11 -17.24 11.88
CA PHE A 161 5.93 -17.94 12.37
C PHE A 161 5.62 -19.08 11.40
N VAL A 162 6.41 -20.14 11.52
CA VAL A 162 6.03 -21.46 11.03
C VAL A 162 4.85 -21.88 11.91
N MET A 163 3.68 -22.08 11.31
CA MET A 163 2.56 -22.73 11.99
C MET A 163 3.07 -24.10 12.43
N GLY A 164 3.31 -24.24 13.74
CA GLY A 164 3.84 -25.44 14.34
C GLY A 164 2.97 -26.65 14.04
N SER A 165 3.67 -27.74 13.73
CA SER A 165 3.27 -29.12 13.95
C SER A 165 2.51 -29.27 15.28
N SER A 166 1.32 -29.86 15.20
CA SER A 166 0.63 -30.54 16.29
C SER A 166 0.28 -31.93 15.78
#